data_AF-C4J9N9-F1
#
_entry.id   AF-C4J9N9-F1
#
_cell.length_a   1.000
_cell.length_b   1.000
_cell.length_c   1.000
_cell.angle_alpha   90.00
_cell.angle_beta   90.00
_cell.angle_gamma   90.00
#
_symmetry.space_group_name_H-M   'P 1'
#
loop_
_entity.id
_entity.type
_entity.pdbx_description
1 polymer ?
#
loop_
_entity_poly.entity_id
_entity_poly.type
_entity_poly.pdbx_seq_one_letter_code
_entity_poly.pdbx_strand_id
1 'polypeptide(L)'
;MGVVLGQDVAAWLAKPVPVVAFGGAGALLYGLGVSVYAFEGIGMVLPLEAEAANKSKFGVTLGLSMAFIAVMYGLFGVMGYVAFGDATRDIITTNLGAGWLSAAVQLGLCINLFFTMPVMMNPVYEVAERLLHGKRYCWWLRWLLVVVVGLAAMYVPNFTDFLALVGSSVCVLLGFVLPASFHLKVFGAEMEWPGVLSDVLLVVIGLALAVFGTYTSLLQIFQSSSA
;
A
#
# COMPACT_ATOMS: atom_id res chain seq x y z
N MET A 1 -22.29 17.86 -21.11
CA MET A 1 -21.69 16.79 -20.29
C MET A 1 -22.71 15.79 -19.76
N GLY A 2 -23.85 16.20 -19.19
CA GLY A 2 -24.85 15.25 -18.66
C GLY A 2 -25.48 14.29 -19.68
N VAL A 3 -25.65 14.72 -20.93
CA VAL A 3 -26.19 13.86 -22.01
C VAL A 3 -25.20 12.77 -22.44
N VAL A 4 -23.89 13.07 -22.37
CA VAL A 4 -22.82 12.12 -22.71
C VAL A 4 -22.68 11.07 -21.61
N LEU A 5 -22.72 11.49 -20.34
CA LEU A 5 -22.80 10.58 -19.18
C LEU A 5 -24.01 9.65 -19.26
N GLY A 6 -25.17 10.15 -19.68
CA GLY A 6 -26.36 9.32 -19.86
C GLY A 6 -26.21 8.30 -21.00
N GLN A 7 -25.57 8.70 -22.10
CA GLN A 7 -25.27 7.80 -23.22
C GLN A 7 -24.21 6.76 -22.87
N ASP A 8 -23.18 7.13 -22.09
CA ASP A 8 -22.14 6.22 -21.63
C ASP A 8 -22.71 5.19 -20.65
N VAL A 9 -23.58 5.61 -19.72
CA VAL A 9 -24.28 4.70 -18.79
C VAL A 9 -25.23 3.76 -19.55
N ALA A 10 -25.95 4.26 -20.55
CA ALA A 10 -26.84 3.44 -21.38
C ALA A 10 -26.07 2.44 -22.26
N ALA A 11 -24.95 2.86 -22.84
CA ALA A 11 -24.05 1.99 -23.61
C ALA A 11 -23.39 0.91 -22.72
N TRP A 12 -23.05 1.29 -21.49
CA TRP A 12 -22.49 0.39 -20.47
C TRP A 12 -23.50 -0.66 -20.03
N LEU A 13 -24.77 -0.28 -19.80
CA LEU A 13 -25.86 -1.22 -19.51
C LEU A 13 -26.15 -2.16 -20.69
N ALA A 14 -25.91 -1.72 -21.92
CA ALA A 14 -26.14 -2.53 -23.12
C ALA A 14 -25.02 -3.55 -23.42
N LYS A 15 -23.80 -3.31 -22.94
CA LYS A 15 -22.65 -4.24 -23.07
C LYS A 15 -21.85 -4.28 -21.76
N PRO A 16 -22.27 -5.08 -20.77
CA PRO A 16 -21.48 -5.28 -19.56
C PRO A 16 -20.14 -5.92 -19.94
N VAL A 17 -19.06 -5.30 -19.49
CA VAL A 17 -17.70 -5.85 -19.62
C VAL A 17 -17.66 -7.18 -18.86
N PRO A 18 -17.10 -8.26 -19.42
CA PRO A 18 -16.98 -9.53 -18.69
C PRO A 18 -16.06 -9.33 -17.48
N VAL A 19 -16.64 -9.26 -16.29
CA VAL A 19 -15.89 -9.12 -15.04
C VAL A 19 -15.42 -10.50 -14.59
N VAL A 20 -14.11 -10.76 -14.69
CA VAL A 20 -13.52 -11.99 -14.17
C VAL A 20 -13.14 -11.75 -12.70
N ALA A 21 -13.88 -12.37 -11.78
CA ALA A 21 -13.71 -12.10 -10.34
C ALA A 21 -12.36 -12.60 -9.78
N PHE A 22 -11.77 -13.67 -10.33
CA PHE A 22 -10.52 -14.24 -9.82
C PHE A 22 -9.68 -14.90 -10.93
N GLY A 23 -8.44 -14.42 -11.11
CA GLY A 23 -7.43 -14.98 -12.02
C GLY A 23 -6.63 -16.17 -11.45
N GLY A 24 -7.13 -16.82 -10.40
CA GLY A 24 -6.46 -17.94 -9.70
C GLY A 24 -5.74 -17.55 -8.40
N ALA A 25 -5.20 -18.54 -7.69
CA ALA A 25 -4.59 -18.35 -6.37
C ALA A 25 -3.34 -17.45 -6.37
N GLY A 26 -2.53 -17.51 -7.43
CA GLY A 26 -1.34 -16.65 -7.57
C GLY A 26 -1.71 -15.18 -7.75
N ALA A 27 -2.73 -14.88 -8.56
CA ALA A 27 -3.26 -13.53 -8.74
C ALA A 27 -3.87 -12.97 -7.44
N LEU A 28 -4.52 -13.84 -6.65
CA LEU A 28 -5.05 -13.49 -5.33
C LEU A 28 -3.92 -13.11 -4.36
N LEU A 29 -2.85 -13.91 -4.29
CA LEU A 29 -1.70 -13.62 -3.42
C LEU A 29 -0.95 -12.34 -3.85
N TYR A 30 -0.80 -12.13 -5.16
CA TYR A 30 -0.24 -10.89 -5.70
C TYR A 30 -1.10 -9.67 -5.34
N GLY A 31 -2.41 -9.75 -5.60
CA GLY A 31 -3.37 -8.68 -5.29
C GLY A 31 -3.46 -8.39 -3.78
N LEU A 32 -3.33 -9.43 -2.93
CA LEU A 32 -3.21 -9.26 -1.48
C LEU A 32 -1.94 -8.49 -1.13
N GLY A 33 -0.79 -8.77 -1.76
CA GLY A 33 0.44 -8.01 -1.57
C GLY A 33 0.24 -6.51 -1.87
N VAL A 34 -0.32 -6.19 -3.04
CA VAL A 34 -0.63 -4.81 -3.43
C VAL A 34 -1.61 -4.15 -2.45
N SER A 35 -2.62 -4.90 -2.00
CA SER A 35 -3.62 -4.41 -1.05
C SER A 35 -3.00 -4.10 0.30
N VAL A 36 -2.16 -4.99 0.84
CA VAL A 36 -1.46 -4.78 2.11
C VAL A 36 -0.53 -3.58 2.02
N TYR A 37 0.17 -3.40 0.89
CA TYR A 37 0.97 -2.19 0.65
C TYR A 37 0.11 -0.91 0.70
N ALA A 38 -1.10 -0.93 0.13
CA ALA A 38 -1.99 0.24 0.11
C ALA A 38 -2.45 0.66 1.52
N PHE A 39 -2.51 -0.28 2.47
CA PHE A 39 -2.79 -0.01 3.88
C PHE A 39 -1.54 0.09 4.76
N GLU A 40 -0.35 0.19 4.14
CA GLU A 40 0.87 0.46 4.87
C GLU A 40 0.86 1.89 5.41
N GLY A 41 1.25 2.01 6.68
CA GLY A 41 1.43 3.27 7.38
C GLY A 41 1.89 3.06 8.82
N ILE A 42 2.31 1.84 9.16
CA ILE A 42 2.55 1.43 10.55
C ILE A 42 3.74 2.18 11.15
N GLY A 43 4.72 2.53 10.31
CA GLY A 43 5.86 3.36 10.70
C GLY A 43 5.47 4.80 11.11
N MET A 44 4.32 5.30 10.66
CA MET A 44 3.84 6.64 10.97
C MET A 44 2.89 6.68 12.18
N VAL A 45 2.41 5.54 12.66
CA VAL A 45 1.42 5.47 13.76
C VAL A 45 1.97 6.12 15.03
N LEU A 46 3.21 5.82 15.41
CA LEU A 46 3.81 6.36 16.65
C LEU A 46 4.10 7.87 16.56
N PRO A 47 4.72 8.40 15.48
CA PRO A 47 4.83 9.85 15.30
C PRO A 47 3.46 10.55 15.30
N LEU A 48 2.45 9.99 14.63
CA LEU A 48 1.11 10.59 14.58
C LEU A 48 0.40 10.57 15.94
N GLU A 49 0.55 9.50 16.72
CA GLU A 49 0.03 9.42 18.08
C GLU A 49 0.73 10.43 19.00
N ALA A 50 2.04 10.62 18.85
CA ALA A 50 2.81 11.56 19.64
C ALA A 50 2.33 13.01 19.45
N GLU A 51 2.01 13.37 18.21
CA GLU A 51 1.49 14.69 17.80
C GLU A 51 -0.03 14.84 17.98
N ALA A 52 -0.75 13.76 18.31
CA ALA A 52 -2.20 13.82 18.49
C ALA A 52 -2.59 14.62 19.73
N ALA A 53 -3.49 15.61 19.56
CA ALA A 53 -4.00 16.42 20.66
C ALA A 53 -4.69 15.61 21.77
N ASN A 54 -5.35 14.50 21.41
CA ASN A 54 -6.03 13.60 22.35
C ASN A 54 -5.65 12.13 22.08
N LYS A 55 -4.63 11.65 22.78
CA LYS A 55 -4.10 10.28 22.63
C LYS A 55 -5.11 9.19 22.97
N SER A 56 -6.00 9.42 23.94
CA SER A 56 -7.03 8.45 24.34
C SER A 56 -8.05 8.11 23.25
N LYS A 57 -8.26 9.00 22.28
CA LYS A 57 -9.20 8.79 21.16
C LYS A 57 -8.50 8.36 19.87
N PHE A 58 -7.16 8.32 19.86
CA PHE A 58 -6.37 8.10 18.66
C PHE A 58 -6.71 6.77 17.97
N GLY A 59 -6.84 5.68 18.73
CA GLY A 59 -7.18 4.36 18.17
C GLY A 59 -8.54 4.33 17.46
N VAL A 60 -9.56 5.00 18.01
CA VAL A 60 -10.89 5.09 17.38
C VAL A 60 -10.84 5.93 16.11
N THR A 61 -10.15 7.07 16.16
CA THR A 61 -9.94 7.93 14.99
C THR A 61 -9.20 7.19 13.88
N LEU A 62 -8.12 6.48 14.23
CA LEU A 62 -7.35 5.66 13.29
C LEU A 62 -8.22 4.58 12.65
N GLY A 63 -8.99 3.83 13.44
CA GLY A 63 -9.89 2.80 12.93
C GLY A 63 -10.96 3.35 11.97
N LEU A 64 -11.56 4.49 12.29
CA LEU A 64 -12.53 5.15 11.42
C LEU A 64 -11.89 5.65 10.12
N SER A 65 -10.69 6.24 10.20
CA SER A 65 -9.93 6.68 9.03
C SER A 65 -9.57 5.50 8.12
N MET A 66 -9.11 4.38 8.69
CA MET A 66 -8.80 3.16 7.93
C MET A 66 -10.04 2.59 7.23
N ALA A 67 -11.18 2.54 7.93
CA ALA A 67 -12.45 2.09 7.34
C ALA A 67 -12.89 2.99 6.17
N PHE A 68 -12.78 4.31 6.34
CA PHE A 68 -13.09 5.27 5.28
C PHE A 68 -12.18 5.11 4.06
N ILE A 69 -10.88 4.97 4.27
CA ILE A 69 -9.90 4.74 3.20
C ILE A 69 -10.19 3.42 2.48
N ALA A 70 -10.54 2.36 3.22
CA ALA A 70 -10.86 1.08 2.62
C ALA A 70 -12.07 1.15 1.69
N VAL A 71 -13.12 1.86 2.10
CA VAL A 71 -14.30 2.11 1.24
C VAL A 71 -13.90 2.92 0.00
N MET A 72 -13.09 3.97 0.16
CA MET A 72 -12.64 4.78 -0.98
C MET A 72 -11.81 3.98 -1.96
N TYR A 73 -10.85 3.17 -1.49
CA TYR A 73 -10.03 2.31 -2.35
C TYR A 73 -10.86 1.26 -3.06
N GLY A 74 -11.80 0.62 -2.35
CA GLY A 74 -12.72 -0.35 -2.94
C GLY A 74 -13.59 0.27 -4.03
N LEU A 75 -14.23 1.41 -3.75
CA LEU A 75 -15.05 2.12 -4.74
C LEU A 75 -14.23 2.55 -5.95
N PHE A 76 -13.04 3.13 -5.72
CA PHE A 76 -12.18 3.59 -6.80
C PHE A 76 -11.65 2.42 -7.66
N GLY A 77 -11.28 1.30 -7.04
CA GLY A 77 -10.86 0.09 -7.74
C GLY A 77 -11.98 -0.52 -8.59
N VAL A 78 -13.19 -0.63 -8.03
CA VAL A 78 -14.37 -1.12 -8.76
C VAL A 78 -14.69 -0.20 -9.93
N MET A 79 -14.77 1.12 -9.72
CA MET A 79 -15.04 2.08 -10.79
C MET A 79 -13.95 2.05 -11.88
N GLY A 80 -12.69 1.92 -11.51
CA GLY A 80 -11.57 1.81 -12.45
C GLY A 80 -11.69 0.58 -13.34
N TYR A 81 -11.93 -0.60 -12.75
CA TYR A 81 -12.10 -1.84 -13.51
C TYR A 81 -13.38 -1.83 -14.35
N VAL A 82 -14.47 -1.25 -13.84
CA VAL A 82 -15.72 -1.07 -14.58
C VAL A 82 -15.54 -0.17 -15.81
N ALA A 83 -14.67 0.85 -15.73
CA ALA A 83 -14.43 1.79 -16.81
C ALA A 83 -13.52 1.25 -17.92
N PHE A 84 -12.44 0.52 -17.57
CA PHE A 84 -11.42 0.10 -18.52
C PHE A 84 -11.36 -1.42 -18.76
N GLY A 85 -12.02 -2.23 -17.93
CA GLY A 85 -12.00 -3.68 -18.02
C GLY A 85 -10.59 -4.25 -17.99
N ASP A 86 -10.33 -5.21 -18.88
CA ASP A 86 -9.02 -5.85 -19.02
C ASP A 86 -7.92 -4.90 -19.56
N ALA A 87 -8.28 -3.72 -20.06
CA ALA A 87 -7.32 -2.71 -20.50
C ALA A 87 -6.79 -1.84 -19.33
N THR A 88 -7.17 -2.13 -18.08
CA THR A 88 -6.72 -1.39 -16.90
C THR A 88 -5.21 -1.55 -16.70
N ARG A 89 -4.46 -0.50 -17.02
CA ARG A 89 -3.03 -0.37 -16.65
C ARG A 89 -2.83 -0.21 -15.14
N ASP A 90 -1.67 -0.68 -14.69
CA ASP A 90 -1.13 -0.57 -13.32
C ASP A 90 -1.32 0.82 -12.69
N ILE A 91 -0.92 1.86 -13.42
CA ILE A 91 -1.11 3.24 -13.01
C ILE A 91 -2.33 3.77 -13.74
N ILE A 92 -3.47 3.84 -13.04
CA ILE A 92 -4.77 4.20 -13.62
C ILE A 92 -4.76 5.55 -14.36
N THR A 93 -3.95 6.51 -13.92
CA THR A 93 -3.85 7.84 -14.56
C THR A 93 -3.25 7.76 -15.96
N THR A 94 -2.57 6.67 -16.31
CA THR A 94 -2.06 6.41 -17.67
C THR A 94 -3.12 5.83 -18.61
N ASN A 95 -4.27 5.39 -18.10
CA ASN A 95 -5.44 5.04 -18.91
C ASN A 95 -6.23 6.28 -19.32
N LEU A 96 -6.02 7.41 -18.65
CA LEU A 96 -6.65 8.67 -19.03
C LEU A 96 -6.06 9.13 -20.38
N GLY A 97 -6.92 9.32 -21.37
CA GLY A 97 -6.53 9.82 -22.70
C GLY A 97 -5.95 11.24 -22.66
N ALA A 98 -5.47 11.70 -23.81
CA ALA A 98 -4.95 13.06 -23.96
C ALA A 98 -6.06 14.09 -23.75
N GLY A 99 -5.88 15.01 -22.79
CA GLY A 99 -6.84 16.08 -22.50
C GLY A 99 -6.41 16.95 -21.32
N TRP A 100 -6.94 18.17 -21.25
CA TRP A 100 -6.58 19.13 -20.20
C TRP A 100 -6.96 18.65 -18.80
N LEU A 101 -8.08 17.93 -18.66
CA LEU A 101 -8.53 17.36 -17.39
C LEU A 101 -7.60 16.24 -16.92
N SER A 102 -7.18 15.36 -17.84
CA SER A 102 -6.20 14.31 -17.56
C SER A 102 -4.86 14.90 -17.09
N ALA A 103 -4.36 15.92 -17.81
CA ALA A 103 -3.15 16.64 -17.44
C ALA A 103 -3.26 17.31 -16.06
N ALA A 104 -4.42 17.91 -15.73
CA ALA A 104 -4.67 18.52 -14.43
C ALA A 104 -4.65 17.48 -13.29
N VAL A 105 -5.28 16.31 -13.50
CA VAL A 105 -5.27 15.21 -12.53
C VAL A 105 -3.85 14.67 -12.32
N GLN A 106 -3.10 14.44 -13.41
CA GLN A 106 -1.71 13.97 -13.33
C GLN A 106 -0.81 15.00 -12.64
N LEU A 107 -0.94 16.28 -12.95
CA LEU A 107 -0.19 17.35 -12.30
C LEU A 107 -0.54 17.44 -10.81
N GLY A 108 -1.82 17.36 -10.47
CA GLY A 108 -2.28 17.32 -9.07
C GLY A 108 -1.69 16.13 -8.31
N LEU A 109 -1.64 14.95 -8.93
CA LEU A 109 -0.98 13.77 -8.35
C LEU A 109 0.52 14.01 -8.14
N CYS A 110 1.23 14.59 -9.10
CA CYS A 110 2.66 14.91 -8.96
C CYS A 110 2.90 15.89 -7.80
N ILE A 111 2.09 16.94 -7.68
CA ILE A 111 2.17 17.92 -6.58
C ILE A 111 1.92 17.20 -5.24
N ASN A 112 0.88 16.37 -5.16
CA ASN A 112 0.57 15.61 -3.96
C ASN A 112 1.72 14.70 -3.53
N LEU A 113 2.30 13.94 -4.47
CA LEU A 113 3.44 13.05 -4.20
C LEU A 113 4.67 13.83 -3.74
N PHE A 114 4.94 14.99 -4.35
CA PHE A 114 6.05 15.87 -3.94
C PHE A 114 5.93 16.30 -2.47
N PHE A 115 4.73 16.64 -1.99
CA PHE A 115 4.51 17.01 -0.59
C PHE A 115 4.42 15.81 0.36
N THR A 116 4.03 14.64 -0.14
CA THR A 116 3.96 13.40 0.66
C THR A 116 5.36 12.85 0.98
N MET A 117 6.32 12.99 0.05
CA MET A 117 7.69 12.47 0.21
C MET A 117 8.39 12.93 1.50
N PRO A 118 8.42 14.23 1.86
CA PRO A 118 9.01 14.67 3.14
C PRO A 118 8.36 14.07 4.38
N VAL A 119 7.03 13.89 4.35
CA VAL A 119 6.26 13.35 5.49
C VAL A 119 6.62 11.88 5.71
N MET A 120 6.64 11.08 4.64
CA MET A 120 6.99 9.65 4.71
C MET A 120 8.47 9.41 5.04
N MET A 121 9.37 10.33 4.66
CA MET A 121 10.79 10.22 4.98
C MET A 121 11.13 10.60 6.43
N ASN A 122 10.23 11.27 7.16
CA ASN A 122 10.49 11.68 8.54
C ASN A 122 10.91 10.51 9.46
N PRO A 123 10.14 9.40 9.58
CA PRO A 123 10.57 8.27 10.40
C PRO A 123 11.86 7.62 9.86
N VAL A 124 12.09 7.62 8.55
CA VAL A 124 13.32 7.08 7.94
C VAL A 124 14.53 7.88 8.40
N TYR A 125 14.43 9.21 8.38
CA TYR A 125 15.48 10.10 8.88
C TYR A 125 15.71 9.92 10.36
N GLU A 126 14.66 9.86 11.17
CA GLU A 126 14.77 9.68 12.62
C GLU A 126 15.49 8.37 12.97
N VAL A 127 15.11 7.27 12.31
CA VAL A 127 15.75 5.96 12.52
C VAL A 127 17.20 5.98 12.04
N ALA A 128 17.49 6.51 10.86
CA ALA A 128 18.85 6.55 10.32
C ALA A 128 19.78 7.44 11.16
N GLU A 129 19.33 8.63 11.58
CA GLU A 129 20.10 9.54 12.44
C GLU A 129 20.32 8.94 13.84
N ARG A 130 19.35 8.18 14.36
CA ARG A 130 19.48 7.47 15.64
C ARG A 130 20.52 6.36 15.57
N LEU A 131 20.53 5.57 14.49
CA LEU A 131 21.47 4.46 14.31
C LEU A 131 22.90 4.91 14.03
N LEU A 132 23.09 5.98 13.24
CA LEU A 132 24.42 6.40 12.79
C LEU A 132 25.04 7.53 13.64
N HIS A 133 24.22 8.44 14.18
CA HIS A 133 24.69 9.67 14.84
C HIS A 133 24.08 9.95 16.21
N GLY A 134 23.44 8.96 16.84
CA GLY A 134 23.01 9.05 18.24
C GLY A 134 22.01 10.19 18.51
N LYS A 135 21.05 10.41 17.59
CA LYS A 135 19.99 11.44 17.63
C LYS A 135 20.43 12.87 17.25
N ARG A 136 21.60 13.06 16.66
CA ARG A 136 21.99 14.37 16.10
C ARG A 136 21.48 14.54 14.68
N TYR A 137 20.88 15.70 14.42
CA TYR A 137 20.47 16.11 13.08
C TYR A 137 21.65 16.10 12.11
N CYS A 138 21.50 15.41 10.97
CA CYS A 138 22.56 15.29 9.98
C CYS A 138 22.01 15.51 8.57
N TRP A 139 22.19 16.74 8.07
CA TRP A 139 21.68 17.13 6.75
C TRP A 139 22.23 16.28 5.60
N TRP A 140 23.54 15.97 5.59
CA TRP A 140 24.14 15.13 4.54
C TRP A 140 23.52 13.73 4.47
N LEU A 141 23.18 13.13 5.62
CA LEU A 141 22.54 11.82 5.68
C LEU A 141 21.14 11.86 5.05
N ARG A 142 20.37 12.93 5.30
CA ARG A 142 19.05 13.10 4.68
C ARG A 142 19.15 13.23 3.17
N TRP A 143 20.09 14.04 2.68
CA TRP A 143 20.35 14.16 1.24
C TRP A 143 20.76 12.82 0.62
N LEU A 144 21.64 12.07 1.28
CA LEU A 144 22.05 10.74 0.84
C LEU A 144 20.86 9.79 0.73
N LEU A 145 19.98 9.75 1.74
CA LEU A 145 18.79 8.91 1.73
C LEU A 145 17.84 9.25 0.59
N VAL A 146 17.61 10.54 0.33
CA VAL A 146 16.77 10.99 -0.82
C VAL A 146 17.40 10.53 -2.15
N VAL A 147 18.72 10.69 -2.30
CA VAL A 147 19.42 10.24 -3.52
C VAL A 147 19.31 8.72 -3.68
N VAL A 148 19.52 7.95 -2.61
CA VAL A 148 19.40 6.48 -2.65
C VAL A 148 18.00 6.04 -3.05
N VAL A 149 16.95 6.63 -2.47
CA VAL A 149 15.56 6.33 -2.83
C VAL A 149 15.28 6.73 -4.29
N GLY A 150 15.77 7.88 -4.74
CA GLY A 150 15.64 8.33 -6.12
C GLY A 150 16.35 7.40 -7.12
N LEU A 151 17.55 6.94 -6.79
CA LEU A 151 18.26 5.93 -7.58
C LEU A 151 17.48 4.62 -7.63
N ALA A 152 17.00 4.12 -6.48
CA ALA A 152 16.20 2.91 -6.42
C ALA A 152 14.93 3.00 -7.29
N ALA A 153 14.25 4.15 -7.28
CA ALA A 153 13.06 4.38 -8.10
C ALA A 153 13.34 4.30 -9.61
N MET A 154 14.53 4.67 -10.08
CA MET A 154 14.91 4.53 -11.50
C MET A 154 15.13 3.08 -11.93
N TYR A 155 15.38 2.17 -10.98
CA TYR A 155 15.61 0.75 -11.27
C TYR A 155 14.35 -0.10 -11.17
N VAL A 156 13.20 0.45 -10.75
CA VAL A 156 11.93 -0.30 -10.67
C VAL A 156 11.28 -0.35 -12.06
N PRO A 157 11.26 -1.52 -12.74
CA PRO A 157 10.73 -1.61 -14.11
C PRO A 157 9.20 -1.62 -14.14
N ASN A 158 8.57 -2.33 -13.20
CA ASN A 158 7.12 -2.46 -13.07
C ASN A 158 6.69 -1.99 -11.68
N PHE A 159 5.81 -0.99 -11.66
CA PHE A 159 5.35 -0.37 -10.42
C PHE A 159 4.55 -1.35 -9.56
N THR A 160 3.53 -2.02 -10.13
CA THR A 160 2.67 -2.93 -9.36
C THR A 160 3.43 -4.15 -8.85
N ASP A 161 4.37 -4.68 -9.64
CA ASP A 161 5.20 -5.81 -9.21
C ASP A 161 6.05 -5.46 -7.99
N PHE A 162 6.62 -4.25 -7.97
CA PHE A 162 7.33 -3.74 -6.80
C PHE A 162 6.41 -3.57 -5.60
N LEU A 163 5.19 -3.03 -5.79
CA LEU A 163 4.20 -2.92 -4.71
C LEU A 163 3.82 -4.28 -4.14
N ALA A 164 3.56 -5.27 -5.00
CA ALA A 164 3.21 -6.62 -4.60
C ALA A 164 4.36 -7.28 -3.82
N LEU A 165 5.60 -7.09 -4.28
CA LEU A 165 6.80 -7.61 -3.61
C LEU A 165 6.98 -6.98 -2.22
N VAL A 166 6.99 -5.65 -2.12
CA VAL A 166 7.18 -4.95 -0.85
C VAL A 166 6.02 -5.21 0.11
N GLY A 167 4.79 -5.19 -0.41
CA GLY A 167 3.57 -5.46 0.33
C GLY A 167 3.53 -6.87 0.91
N SER A 168 3.76 -7.88 0.06
CA SER A 168 3.76 -9.28 0.51
C SER A 168 4.93 -9.60 1.45
N SER A 169 6.10 -8.97 1.27
CA SER A 169 7.25 -9.21 2.15
C SER A 169 7.22 -8.31 3.39
N VAL A 170 7.78 -7.10 3.27
CA VAL A 170 8.06 -6.19 4.38
C VAL A 170 6.77 -5.77 5.09
N CYS A 171 5.72 -5.38 4.35
CA CYS A 171 4.50 -4.87 4.97
C CYS A 171 3.74 -5.97 5.73
N VAL A 172 3.71 -7.22 5.23
CA VAL A 172 3.10 -8.32 5.97
C VAL A 172 3.87 -8.63 7.27
N LEU A 173 5.20 -8.62 7.21
CA LEU A 173 6.03 -8.84 8.39
C LEU A 173 5.86 -7.73 9.44
N LEU A 174 5.87 -6.47 8.99
CA LEU A 174 5.70 -5.30 9.87
C LEU A 174 4.27 -5.15 10.39
N GLY A 175 3.26 -5.46 9.58
CA GLY A 175 1.84 -5.22 9.89
C GLY A 175 1.16 -6.35 10.64
N PHE A 176 1.56 -7.61 10.41
CA PHE A 176 0.92 -8.77 11.04
C PHE A 176 1.88 -9.50 11.99
N VAL A 177 3.07 -9.89 11.51
CA VAL A 177 3.96 -10.79 12.26
C VAL A 177 4.58 -10.10 13.48
N LEU A 178 5.16 -8.91 13.29
CA LEU A 178 5.84 -8.20 14.38
C LEU A 178 4.88 -7.75 15.50
N PRO A 179 3.72 -7.12 15.22
CA PRO A 179 2.80 -6.71 16.27
C PRO A 179 2.28 -7.90 17.08
N ALA A 180 1.88 -8.99 16.43
CA ALA A 180 1.43 -10.20 17.11
C ALA A 180 2.55 -10.86 17.93
N SER A 181 3.79 -10.87 17.40
CA SER A 181 4.95 -11.40 18.12
C SER A 181 5.29 -10.58 19.36
N PHE A 182 5.20 -9.24 19.28
CA PHE A 182 5.43 -8.37 20.43
C PHE A 182 4.30 -8.50 21.46
N HIS A 183 3.05 -8.59 21.01
CA HIS A 183 1.90 -8.80 21.89
C HIS A 183 2.02 -10.12 22.67
N LEU A 184 2.37 -11.22 22.00
CA LEU A 184 2.65 -12.51 22.66
C LEU A 184 3.82 -12.45 23.64
N LYS A 185 4.92 -11.76 23.29
CA LYS A 185 6.08 -11.67 24.17
C LYS A 185 5.84 -10.83 25.42
N VAL A 186 5.05 -9.76 25.30
CA VAL A 186 4.80 -8.83 26.41
C VAL A 186 3.65 -9.32 27.30
N PHE A 187 2.55 -9.78 26.69
CA PHE A 187 1.30 -10.11 27.40
C PHE A 187 0.96 -11.61 27.42
N GLY A 188 1.75 -12.47 26.77
CA GLY A 188 1.40 -13.89 26.61
C GLY A 188 1.20 -14.68 27.90
N ALA A 189 1.83 -14.26 29.00
CA ALA A 189 1.64 -14.91 30.31
C ALA A 189 0.31 -14.53 31.00
N GLU A 190 -0.30 -13.40 30.62
CA GLU A 190 -1.52 -12.86 31.21
C GLU A 190 -2.75 -13.12 30.33
N MET A 191 -2.55 -13.60 29.10
CA MET A 191 -3.61 -13.83 28.13
C MET A 191 -4.33 -15.17 28.31
N GLU A 192 -5.64 -15.15 28.04
CA GLU A 192 -6.43 -16.36 27.88
C GLU A 192 -6.03 -17.12 26.60
N TRP A 193 -6.25 -18.44 26.58
CA TRP A 193 -5.96 -19.31 25.43
C TRP A 193 -6.45 -18.78 24.06
N PRO A 194 -7.64 -18.15 23.93
CA PRO A 194 -8.10 -17.60 22.66
C PRO A 194 -7.22 -16.45 22.14
N GLY A 195 -6.71 -15.59 23.03
CA GLY A 195 -5.83 -14.47 22.65
C GLY A 195 -4.46 -14.95 22.19
N VAL A 196 -3.90 -15.93 22.90
CA VAL A 196 -2.65 -16.59 22.48
C VAL A 196 -2.84 -17.28 21.12
N LEU A 197 -3.95 -17.98 20.93
CA LEU A 197 -4.26 -18.66 19.67
C LEU A 197 -4.41 -17.66 18.50
N SER A 198 -5.09 -16.53 18.69
CA SER A 198 -5.27 -15.53 17.64
C SER A 198 -3.94 -14.93 17.20
N ASP A 199 -3.04 -14.62 18.13
CA ASP A 199 -1.75 -14.04 17.78
C ASP A 199 -0.82 -15.06 17.11
N VAL A 200 -0.79 -16.30 17.61
CA VAL A 200 -0.02 -17.39 16.97
C VAL A 200 -0.54 -17.63 15.56
N LEU A 201 -1.86 -17.63 15.37
CA LEU A 201 -2.49 -17.77 14.05
C LEU A 201 -2.10 -16.61 13.13
N LEU A 202 -2.12 -15.36 13.63
CA LEU A 202 -1.69 -14.18 12.87
C LEU A 202 -0.23 -14.29 12.44
N VAL A 203 0.67 -14.74 13.32
CA VAL A 203 2.08 -14.96 12.99
C VAL A 203 2.23 -16.02 11.90
N VAL A 204 1.57 -17.17 12.04
CA VAL A 204 1.68 -18.28 11.09
C VAL A 204 1.10 -17.89 9.73
N ILE A 205 -0.10 -17.30 9.69
CA ILE A 205 -0.73 -16.83 8.46
C ILE A 205 0.12 -15.73 7.82
N GLY A 206 0.62 -14.78 8.61
CA GLY A 206 1.49 -13.71 8.12
C GLY A 206 2.77 -14.25 7.49
N LEU A 207 3.44 -15.21 8.12
CA LEU A 207 4.63 -15.85 7.55
C LEU A 207 4.32 -16.63 6.27
N ALA A 208 3.20 -17.37 6.24
CA ALA A 208 2.78 -18.07 5.04
C ALA A 208 2.50 -17.09 3.88
N LEU A 209 1.73 -16.02 4.14
CA LEU A 209 1.47 -14.97 3.16
C LEU A 209 2.75 -14.29 2.69
N ALA A 210 3.71 -14.05 3.59
CA ALA A 210 4.98 -13.45 3.23
C ALA A 210 5.80 -14.35 2.30
N VAL A 211 5.92 -15.65 2.63
CA VAL A 211 6.67 -16.60 1.81
C VAL A 211 5.99 -16.81 0.45
N PHE A 212 4.70 -17.17 0.45
CA PHE A 212 3.98 -17.46 -0.78
C PHE A 212 3.79 -16.21 -1.65
N GLY A 213 3.44 -15.07 -1.05
CA GLY A 213 3.26 -13.80 -1.76
C GLY A 213 4.56 -13.25 -2.36
N THR A 214 5.66 -13.34 -1.61
CA THR A 214 6.99 -12.95 -2.13
C THR A 214 7.39 -13.87 -3.28
N TYR A 215 7.19 -15.18 -3.12
CA TYR A 215 7.49 -16.15 -4.17
C TYR A 215 6.68 -15.89 -5.46
N THR A 216 5.38 -15.66 -5.34
CA THR A 216 4.53 -15.33 -6.51
C THR A 216 4.94 -14.01 -7.16
N SER A 217 5.26 -12.98 -6.36
CA SER A 217 5.68 -11.67 -6.87
C SER A 217 7.01 -11.77 -7.62
N LEU A 218 7.98 -12.52 -7.08
CA LEU A 218 9.26 -12.76 -7.74
C LEU A 218 9.10 -13.52 -9.06
N LEU A 219 8.26 -14.56 -9.08
CA LEU A 219 7.99 -15.30 -10.32
C LEU A 219 7.42 -14.38 -11.41
N GLN A 220 6.49 -13.49 -11.05
CA GLN A 220 5.93 -12.53 -12.00
C GLN A 220 6.97 -11.51 -12.47
N ILE A 221 7.81 -10.97 -11.57
CA ILE A 221 8.91 -10.07 -11.95
C ILE A 221 9.86 -10.74 -12.96
N PHE A 222 10.25 -11.99 -12.72
CA PHE A 222 11.15 -12.70 -13.62
C PHE A 222 10.50 -13.02 -14.98
N GLN A 223 9.21 -13.35 -14.99
CA GLN A 223 8.47 -13.57 -16.23
C GLN A 223 8.32 -12.27 -17.03
N SER A 224 7.95 -11.17 -16.37
CA SER A 224 7.84 -9.84 -16.97
C SER A 224 9.18 -9.32 -17.50
N SER A 225 10.30 -9.62 -16.84
CA SER A 225 11.64 -9.25 -17.31
C SER A 225 12.13 -10.06 -18.53
N SER A 226 11.46 -11.16 -18.86
CA SER A 226 11.83 -12.05 -19.98
C SER A 226 10.99 -11.82 -21.24
N ALA A 227 9.98 -10.96 -21.18
CA ALA A 227 9.12 -10.56 -22.30
C ALA A 227 9.52 -9.16 -22.83
#